data_AF-A0AA35WZQ6-F1
#
_entry.id   AF-A0AA35WZQ6-F1
#
_cell.length_a   1.000
_cell.length_b   1.000
_cell.length_c   1.000
_cell.angle_alpha   90.00
_cell.angle_beta   90.00
_cell.angle_gamma   90.00
#
_symmetry.space_group_name_H-M   'P 1'
#
loop_
_entity.id
_entity.type
_entity.pdbx_description
1 polymer ?
#
loop_
_entity_poly.entity_id
_entity_poly.type
_entity_poly.pdbx_seq_one_letter_code
_entity_poly.pdbx_strand_id
1 'polypeptide(L)'
;MLNKTKSPALQQCPQKRGVCVRVFTQTPKKPNSALRKVARVRLTNGIEVTSYIPGEGHNLQEHSLVLIRGGRVKDLPGVRYHVIRGRWTPLVCRGASSRARRRTGDDPLKVFKKAIDNTKPSLEVKSRRVGGSNYQVPVEVNQNRRLSLSIRWLTSSARKRGDGKTMCDKLANELIDASNLRGGSVKKREDTHRMAEANKAFAHYRW
;
A
#
# COMPACT_ATOMS: atom_id res chain seq x y z
N MET A 1 0.77 -7.23 -37.87
CA MET A 1 1.46 -6.04 -37.31
C MET A 1 1.61 -6.21 -35.81
N LEU A 2 2.82 -6.17 -35.24
CA LEU A 2 2.99 -6.17 -33.78
C LEU A 2 2.38 -4.89 -33.21
N ASN A 3 1.29 -5.01 -32.45
CA ASN A 3 0.63 -3.89 -31.78
C ASN A 3 1.65 -3.19 -30.87
N LYS A 4 2.11 -2.00 -31.27
CA LYS A 4 3.06 -1.19 -30.51
C LYS A 4 2.39 -0.76 -29.20
N THR A 5 2.72 -1.42 -28.10
CA THR A 5 2.21 -1.05 -26.78
C THR A 5 2.82 0.27 -26.33
N LYS A 6 2.04 1.08 -25.59
CA LYS A 6 2.49 2.38 -25.05
C LYS A 6 3.69 2.24 -24.09
N SER A 7 3.95 1.03 -23.59
CA SER A 7 4.99 0.69 -22.63
C SER A 7 5.78 -0.56 -23.07
N PRO A 8 6.69 -0.42 -24.06
CA PRO A 8 7.37 -1.55 -24.69
C PRO A 8 8.24 -2.37 -23.73
N ALA A 9 8.85 -1.75 -22.72
CA ALA A 9 9.75 -2.42 -21.79
C ALA A 9 9.03 -3.29 -20.75
N LEU A 10 7.72 -3.13 -20.58
CA LEU A 10 6.95 -3.91 -19.60
C LEU A 10 6.47 -5.26 -20.15
N GLN A 11 6.56 -5.50 -21.47
CA GLN A 11 6.11 -6.75 -22.13
C GLN A 11 4.72 -7.20 -21.64
N GLN A 12 3.69 -6.38 -21.87
CA GLN A 12 2.29 -6.61 -21.46
C GLN A 12 2.03 -6.69 -19.94
N CYS A 13 3.04 -6.59 -19.07
CA CYS A 13 2.81 -6.47 -17.63
C CYS A 13 2.33 -5.06 -17.26
N PRO A 14 1.34 -4.90 -16.35
CA PRO A 14 0.90 -3.57 -15.91
C PRO A 14 1.97 -2.86 -15.08
N GLN A 15 2.77 -3.62 -14.32
CA GLN A 15 3.82 -3.12 -13.43
C GLN A 15 4.98 -4.11 -13.43
N LYS A 16 6.22 -3.62 -13.32
CA LYS A 16 7.41 -4.49 -13.30
C LYS A 16 8.43 -4.02 -12.28
N ARG A 17 9.10 -4.99 -11.65
CA ARG A 17 10.15 -4.74 -10.66
C ARG A 17 11.46 -4.41 -11.38
N GLY A 18 12.25 -3.54 -10.77
CA GLY A 18 13.58 -3.21 -11.22
C GLY A 18 14.45 -2.68 -10.08
N VAL A 19 15.73 -2.50 -10.39
CA VAL A 19 16.75 -1.96 -9.49
C VAL A 19 17.16 -0.59 -10.02
N CYS A 20 17.18 0.42 -9.16
CA CYS A 20 17.70 1.74 -9.49
C CYS A 20 19.21 1.66 -9.74
N VAL A 21 19.64 2.09 -10.92
CA VAL A 21 21.07 2.20 -11.25
C VAL A 21 21.59 3.56 -10.82
N ARG A 22 20.90 4.64 -11.22
CA ARG A 22 21.26 6.02 -10.85
C ARG A 22 20.03 6.89 -10.70
N VAL A 23 20.12 7.88 -9.82
CA VAL A 23 19.10 8.90 -9.59
C VAL A 23 19.67 10.26 -9.97
N PHE A 24 18.97 10.98 -10.84
CA PHE A 24 19.43 12.28 -11.35
C PHE A 24 18.25 13.19 -11.71
N THR A 25 18.52 14.47 -11.91
CA THR A 25 17.52 15.44 -12.34
C THR A 25 17.60 15.65 -13.86
N GLN A 26 16.45 15.83 -14.50
CA GLN A 26 16.36 16.20 -15.92
C GLN A 26 15.58 17.50 -16.06
N THR A 27 16.03 18.32 -17.01
CA THR A 27 15.32 19.51 -17.44
C THR A 27 14.07 19.11 -18.24
N PRO A 28 12.88 19.63 -17.89
CA PRO A 28 11.67 19.38 -18.67
C PRO A 28 11.68 20.15 -19.99
N LYS A 29 10.73 19.83 -20.88
CA LYS A 29 10.43 20.64 -22.05
C LYS A 29 9.85 22.00 -21.63
N LYS A 30 10.27 23.09 -22.28
CA LYS A 30 9.59 24.40 -22.24
C LYS A 30 8.09 24.14 -22.56
N PRO A 31 7.10 24.63 -21.78
CA PRO A 31 7.06 25.86 -20.96
C PRO A 31 7.43 25.71 -19.47
N ASN A 32 7.66 24.49 -19.00
CA ASN A 32 7.93 24.25 -17.57
C ASN A 32 9.42 24.44 -17.27
N SER A 33 9.76 25.07 -16.14
CA SER A 33 11.15 25.31 -15.70
C SER A 33 11.61 24.41 -14.55
N ALA A 34 10.68 23.80 -13.82
CA ALA A 34 11.00 23.03 -12.63
C ALA A 34 11.74 21.72 -12.96
N LEU A 35 12.93 21.53 -12.37
CA LEU A 35 13.71 20.30 -12.51
C LEU A 35 12.88 19.08 -12.06
N ARG A 36 12.87 18.04 -12.89
CA ARG A 36 12.18 16.79 -12.60
C ARG A 36 13.17 15.75 -12.14
N LYS A 37 12.83 15.03 -11.07
CA LYS A 37 13.63 13.94 -10.50
C LYS A 37 13.33 12.64 -11.26
N VAL A 38 14.37 11.97 -11.72
CA VAL A 38 14.28 10.81 -12.61
C VAL A 38 15.26 9.72 -12.13
N ALA A 39 14.89 8.46 -12.27
CA ALA A 39 15.75 7.32 -11.98
C ALA A 39 15.97 6.49 -13.25
N ARG A 40 17.21 6.08 -13.48
CA ARG A 40 17.54 4.98 -14.38
C ARG A 40 17.30 3.67 -13.64
N VAL A 41 16.48 2.80 -14.21
CA VAL A 41 16.09 1.55 -13.55
C VAL A 41 16.32 0.39 -14.50
N ARG A 42 17.00 -0.63 -14.01
CA ARG A 42 17.19 -1.90 -14.71
C ARG A 42 16.06 -2.85 -14.31
N LEU A 43 15.21 -3.21 -15.27
CA LEU A 43 14.11 -4.14 -15.03
C LEU A 43 14.61 -5.57 -14.91
N THR A 44 13.78 -6.47 -14.37
CA THR A 44 14.06 -7.91 -14.33
C THR A 44 14.32 -8.52 -15.71
N ASN A 45 13.84 -7.88 -16.76
CA ASN A 45 14.05 -8.30 -18.16
C ASN A 45 15.41 -7.88 -18.73
N GLY A 46 16.29 -7.27 -17.93
CA GLY A 46 17.57 -6.73 -18.39
C GLY A 46 17.49 -5.37 -19.09
N ILE A 47 16.29 -4.93 -19.48
CA ILE A 47 16.07 -3.64 -20.15
C ILE A 47 16.24 -2.49 -19.15
N GLU A 48 17.05 -1.50 -19.53
CA GLU A 48 17.16 -0.24 -18.81
C GLU A 48 16.09 0.75 -19.26
N VAL A 49 15.41 1.35 -18.29
CA VAL A 49 14.40 2.37 -18.55
C VAL A 49 14.64 3.59 -17.68
N THR A 50 14.37 4.75 -18.27
CA THR A 50 14.32 6.02 -17.55
C THR A 50 12.91 6.20 -17.00
N SER A 51 12.79 6.36 -15.69
CA SER A 51 11.50 6.44 -14.97
C SER A 51 11.41 7.70 -14.13
N TYR A 52 10.28 8.39 -14.20
CA TYR A 52 10.04 9.59 -13.42
C TYR A 52 9.68 9.26 -11.97
N ILE A 53 10.21 10.05 -11.02
CA ILE A 53 9.99 9.88 -9.59
C ILE A 53 8.96 10.94 -9.13
N PRO A 54 7.70 10.58 -8.84
CA PRO A 54 6.63 11.56 -8.66
C PRO A 54 6.57 12.20 -7.27
N GLY A 55 6.92 13.49 -7.11
CA GLY A 55 6.81 14.27 -5.86
C GLY A 55 8.14 14.84 -5.33
N GLU A 56 8.12 15.70 -4.32
CA GLU A 56 9.25 16.60 -3.99
C GLU A 56 10.38 15.95 -3.15
N GLY A 57 10.07 15.19 -2.10
CA GLY A 57 11.04 14.52 -1.22
C GLY A 57 11.13 13.01 -1.45
N HIS A 58 12.00 12.54 -2.34
CA HIS A 58 12.26 11.11 -2.53
C HIS A 58 13.58 10.72 -1.87
N ASN A 59 13.63 9.51 -1.31
CA ASN A 59 14.84 8.92 -0.71
C ASN A 59 15.25 7.66 -1.49
N LEU A 60 15.11 7.67 -2.83
CA LEU A 60 15.62 6.56 -3.63
C LEU A 60 17.12 6.72 -3.74
N GLN A 61 17.84 5.67 -3.35
CA GLN A 61 19.28 5.57 -3.51
C GLN A 61 19.58 4.66 -4.70
N GLU A 62 20.85 4.63 -5.09
CA GLU A 62 21.36 3.61 -5.99
C GLU A 62 21.09 2.21 -5.41
N HIS A 63 20.88 1.23 -6.28
CA HIS A 63 20.54 -0.16 -5.94
C HIS A 63 19.21 -0.37 -5.20
N SER A 64 18.39 0.69 -5.01
CA SER A 64 17.07 0.56 -4.42
C SER A 64 16.13 -0.27 -5.30
N LEU A 65 15.41 -1.22 -4.70
CA LEU A 65 14.34 -1.98 -5.36
C LEU A 65 13.12 -1.09 -5.61
N VAL A 66 12.67 -1.04 -6.85
CA VAL A 66 11.55 -0.20 -7.29
C VAL A 66 10.56 -0.97 -8.15
N LEU A 67 9.32 -0.51 -8.14
CA LEU A 67 8.27 -0.97 -9.03
C LEU A 67 7.88 0.15 -9.98
N ILE A 68 7.84 -0.15 -11.27
CA ILE A 68 7.54 0.81 -12.32
C ILE A 68 6.18 0.49 -12.94
N ARG A 69 5.43 1.54 -13.30
CA ARG A 69 4.25 1.47 -14.17
C ARG A 69 4.49 2.22 -15.47
N GLY A 70 3.76 1.80 -16.52
CA GLY A 70 3.68 2.55 -17.76
C GLY A 70 2.95 3.88 -17.57
N GLY A 71 3.37 4.91 -18.31
CA GLY A 71 2.75 6.22 -18.32
C GLY A 71 3.71 7.26 -18.88
N ARG A 72 3.32 7.94 -19.96
CA ARG A 72 4.16 8.98 -20.56
C ARG A 72 4.08 10.25 -19.73
N VAL A 73 5.25 10.74 -19.29
CA VAL A 73 5.34 12.06 -18.67
C VAL A 73 5.31 13.09 -19.79
N LYS A 74 4.35 14.01 -19.75
CA LYS A 74 4.21 15.06 -20.77
C LYS A 74 5.42 15.99 -20.79
N ASP A 75 5.95 16.30 -19.61
CA ASP A 75 7.04 17.27 -19.41
C ASP A 75 8.41 16.76 -19.86
N LEU A 76 8.70 15.46 -19.73
CA LEU A 76 10.04 14.93 -19.92
C LEU A 76 10.17 14.23 -21.28
N PRO A 77 11.15 14.59 -22.12
CA PRO A 77 11.41 13.87 -23.36
C PRO A 77 11.90 12.44 -23.03
N GLY A 78 11.35 11.43 -23.72
CA GLY A 78 11.80 10.05 -23.60
C GLY A 78 11.34 9.29 -22.33
N VAL A 79 10.73 9.96 -21.34
CA VAL A 79 10.29 9.29 -20.10
C VAL A 79 8.88 8.74 -20.23
N ARG A 80 8.78 7.41 -20.36
CA ARG A 80 7.52 6.66 -20.60
C ARG A 80 7.04 5.86 -19.39
N TYR A 81 7.72 6.02 -18.25
CA TYR A 81 7.55 5.19 -17.08
C TYR A 81 7.52 6.03 -15.81
N HIS A 82 6.71 5.61 -14.85
CA HIS A 82 6.63 6.21 -13.52
C HIS A 82 7.05 5.19 -12.46
N VAL A 83 7.85 5.62 -11.51
CA VAL A 83 8.09 4.86 -10.28
C VAL A 83 6.83 4.90 -9.43
N ILE A 84 6.33 3.72 -9.02
CA ILE A 84 5.25 3.60 -8.04
C ILE A 84 5.86 3.80 -6.65
N ARG A 85 5.53 4.93 -6.00
CA ARG A 85 5.92 5.18 -4.62
C ARG A 85 5.13 4.28 -3.65
N GLY A 86 5.79 3.77 -2.61
CA GLY A 86 5.13 3.14 -1.46
C GLY A 86 4.73 1.67 -1.62
N ARG A 87 5.21 0.95 -2.65
CA ARG A 87 4.89 -0.49 -2.81
C ARG A 87 6.00 -1.45 -2.35
N TRP A 88 7.25 -0.99 -2.27
CA TRP A 88 8.42 -1.83 -1.92
C TRP A 88 9.43 -1.19 -0.96
N THR A 89 9.12 -0.05 -0.35
CA THR A 89 10.07 0.61 0.56
C THR A 89 9.82 0.23 2.02
N PRO A 90 10.83 -0.31 2.73
CA PRO A 90 10.87 -0.41 4.20
C PRO A 90 10.74 0.96 4.89
N LEU A 91 10.79 2.07 4.15
CA LEU A 91 10.88 3.44 4.64
C LEU A 91 9.58 3.98 5.27
N VAL A 92 8.41 3.55 4.79
CA VAL A 92 7.14 3.90 5.45
C VAL A 92 7.06 3.21 6.82
N CYS A 93 7.48 1.94 6.89
CA CYS A 93 7.55 1.18 8.13
C CYS A 93 8.65 1.71 9.06
N ARG A 94 9.88 1.93 8.59
CA ARG A 94 10.98 2.49 9.39
C ARG A 94 10.65 3.88 9.93
N GLY A 95 10.08 4.75 9.09
CA GLY A 95 9.69 6.10 9.48
C GLY A 95 8.51 6.14 10.44
N ALA A 96 7.60 5.18 10.38
CA ALA A 96 6.51 5.04 11.34
C ALA A 96 7.02 4.42 12.66
N SER A 97 7.87 3.39 12.61
CA SER A 97 8.47 2.76 13.78
C SER A 97 9.33 3.73 14.59
N SER A 98 10.14 4.58 13.94
CA SER A 98 10.92 5.60 14.64
C SER A 98 10.04 6.66 15.30
N ARG A 99 8.92 7.03 14.68
CA ARG A 99 7.96 7.99 15.25
C ARG A 99 7.12 7.40 16.38
N ALA A 100 6.70 6.15 16.24
CA ALA A 100 6.00 5.42 17.30
C ALA A 100 6.90 5.31 18.54
N ARG A 101 8.18 4.93 18.36
CA ARG A 101 9.16 4.88 19.45
C ARG A 101 9.32 6.22 20.17
N ARG A 102 9.40 7.34 19.42
CA ARG A 102 9.50 8.68 20.02
C ARG A 102 8.27 9.10 20.83
N ARG A 103 7.09 8.58 20.49
CA ARG A 103 5.81 8.97 21.15
C ARG A 103 5.46 8.08 22.33
N THR A 104 5.76 6.78 22.24
CA THR A 104 5.35 5.79 23.25
C THR A 104 6.51 5.37 24.16
N GLY A 105 7.77 5.56 23.75
CA GLY A 105 8.95 5.06 24.47
C GLY A 105 9.18 3.55 24.33
N ASP A 106 8.13 2.78 24.03
CA ASP A 106 8.18 1.34 23.80
C ASP A 106 8.86 0.91 22.49
N ASP A 107 9.30 -0.34 22.46
CA ASP A 107 9.83 -0.99 21.25
C ASP A 107 8.74 -1.01 20.16
N PRO A 108 8.96 -0.39 18.99
CA PRO A 108 7.97 -0.33 17.91
C PRO A 108 7.53 -1.71 17.42
N LEU A 109 8.36 -2.75 17.58
CA LEU A 109 7.96 -4.12 17.22
C LEU A 109 6.88 -4.67 18.16
N LYS A 110 6.93 -4.33 19.45
CA LYS A 110 5.92 -4.73 20.43
C LYS A 110 4.59 -4.03 20.15
N VAL A 111 4.62 -2.71 19.93
CA VAL A 111 3.43 -1.92 19.57
C VAL A 111 2.80 -2.45 18.29
N PHE A 112 3.61 -2.79 17.28
CA PHE A 112 3.12 -3.32 16.01
C PHE A 112 2.46 -4.70 16.16
N LYS A 113 3.09 -5.63 16.90
CA LYS A 113 2.50 -6.95 17.18
C LYS A 113 1.17 -6.81 17.92
N LYS A 114 1.14 -5.99 18.97
CA LYS A 114 -0.07 -5.70 19.76
C LYS A 114 -1.19 -5.12 18.89
N ALA A 115 -0.86 -4.13 18.03
CA ALA A 115 -1.81 -3.54 17.10
C ALA A 115 -2.35 -4.56 16.08
N ILE A 116 -1.52 -5.46 15.56
CA ILE A 116 -1.96 -6.52 14.65
C ILE A 116 -2.91 -7.47 15.36
N ASP A 117 -2.61 -7.91 16.57
CA ASP A 117 -3.46 -8.88 17.27
C ASP A 117 -4.80 -8.26 17.68
N ASN A 118 -4.81 -6.97 18.06
CA ASN A 118 -6.03 -6.22 18.32
C ASN A 118 -6.90 -6.00 17.07
N THR A 119 -6.31 -5.93 15.88
CA THR A 119 -7.05 -5.69 14.63
C THR A 119 -7.37 -6.96 13.85
N LYS A 120 -6.88 -8.12 14.28
CA LYS A 120 -7.05 -9.41 13.61
C LYS A 120 -8.51 -9.90 13.74
N PRO A 121 -9.27 -10.04 12.63
CA PRO A 121 -10.62 -10.59 12.69
C PRO A 121 -10.59 -12.13 12.72
N SER A 122 -11.41 -12.76 13.56
CA SER A 122 -11.71 -14.20 13.49
C SER A 122 -12.82 -14.53 12.48
N LEU A 123 -13.83 -13.68 12.38
CA LEU A 123 -14.99 -13.83 11.50
C LEU A 123 -15.01 -12.73 10.43
N GLU A 124 -15.41 -13.09 9.21
CA GLU A 124 -15.77 -12.14 8.14
C GLU A 124 -17.17 -12.46 7.64
N VAL A 125 -17.83 -11.49 7.00
CA VAL A 125 -19.13 -11.68 6.38
C VAL A 125 -18.97 -11.65 4.86
N LYS A 126 -19.52 -12.65 4.17
CA LYS A 126 -19.54 -12.74 2.71
C LYS A 126 -20.97 -12.63 2.19
N SER A 127 -21.16 -11.91 1.10
CA SER A 127 -22.44 -11.90 0.41
C SER A 127 -22.59 -13.20 -0.39
N ARG A 128 -23.70 -13.91 -0.22
CA ARG A 128 -24.05 -15.10 -0.99
C ARG A 128 -25.48 -14.99 -1.50
N ARG A 129 -25.69 -15.36 -2.76
CA ARG A 129 -27.02 -15.35 -3.38
C ARG A 129 -27.68 -16.72 -3.20
N VAL A 130 -28.85 -16.75 -2.57
CA VAL A 130 -29.65 -17.97 -2.35
C VAL A 130 -31.10 -17.65 -2.69
N GLY A 131 -31.74 -18.47 -3.52
CA GLY A 131 -33.16 -18.30 -3.86
C GLY A 131 -33.53 -16.93 -4.45
N GLY A 132 -32.60 -16.27 -5.15
CA GLY A 132 -32.82 -14.96 -5.76
C GLY A 132 -32.41 -13.75 -4.91
N SER A 133 -32.29 -13.90 -3.58
CA SER A 133 -31.92 -12.83 -2.63
C SER A 133 -30.46 -12.92 -2.17
N ASN A 134 -29.87 -11.78 -1.78
CA ASN A 134 -28.49 -11.70 -1.29
C ASN A 134 -28.47 -11.75 0.24
N TYR A 135 -27.85 -12.80 0.80
CA TYR A 135 -27.67 -13.00 2.24
C TYR A 135 -26.25 -12.69 2.66
N GLN A 136 -26.10 -12.17 3.87
CA GLN A 136 -24.82 -11.95 4.52
C GLN A 136 -24.46 -13.18 5.34
N VAL A 137 -23.56 -14.01 4.82
CA VAL A 137 -23.15 -15.28 5.43
C VAL A 137 -21.86 -15.09 6.22
N PRO A 138 -21.85 -15.32 7.55
CA PRO A 138 -20.63 -15.26 8.34
C PRO A 138 -19.74 -16.49 8.06
N VAL A 139 -18.45 -16.24 7.87
CA VAL A 139 -17.43 -17.24 7.55
C VAL A 139 -16.20 -17.01 8.41
N GLU A 140 -15.63 -18.09 8.94
CA GLU A 140 -14.37 -18.04 9.68
C GLU A 140 -13.18 -17.74 8.76
N VAL A 141 -12.29 -16.89 9.24
CA VAL A 141 -11.15 -16.41 8.47
C VAL A 141 -9.91 -17.27 8.75
N ASN A 142 -9.34 -17.84 7.70
CA ASN A 142 -8.06 -18.57 7.78
C ASN A 142 -6.91 -17.67 8.26
N GLN A 143 -5.94 -18.21 9.02
CA GLN A 143 -4.83 -17.51 9.66
C GLN A 143 -4.05 -16.56 8.73
N ASN A 144 -3.67 -17.02 7.53
CA ASN A 144 -2.95 -16.18 6.56
C ASN A 144 -3.78 -14.98 6.09
N ARG A 145 -5.10 -15.18 5.98
CA ARG A 145 -6.06 -14.13 5.60
C ARG A 145 -6.30 -13.17 6.74
N ARG A 146 -6.31 -13.64 8.00
CA ARG A 146 -6.45 -12.80 9.21
C ARG A 146 -5.36 -11.72 9.27
N LEU A 147 -4.10 -12.12 9.07
CA LEU A 147 -2.95 -11.20 9.01
C LEU A 147 -3.05 -10.22 7.84
N SER A 148 -3.49 -10.70 6.67
CA SER A 148 -3.66 -9.84 5.49
C SER A 148 -4.76 -8.79 5.68
N LEU A 149 -5.87 -9.16 6.34
CA LEU A 149 -6.98 -8.26 6.64
C LEU A 149 -6.59 -7.20 7.67
N SER A 150 -5.89 -7.58 8.74
CA SER A 150 -5.44 -6.61 9.76
C SER A 150 -4.53 -5.54 9.16
N ILE A 151 -3.51 -5.94 8.40
CA ILE A 151 -2.59 -5.00 7.73
C ILE A 151 -3.34 -4.10 6.74
N ARG A 152 -4.29 -4.65 5.99
CA ARG A 152 -5.11 -3.89 5.04
C ARG A 152 -5.96 -2.85 5.76
N TRP A 153 -6.62 -3.22 6.86
CA TRP A 153 -7.46 -2.32 7.63
C TRP A 153 -6.65 -1.22 8.31
N LEU A 154 -5.52 -1.56 8.94
CA LEU A 154 -4.58 -0.58 9.50
C LEU A 154 -4.12 0.44 8.43
N THR A 155 -3.70 -0.05 7.26
CA THR A 155 -3.25 0.83 6.16
C THR A 155 -4.38 1.69 5.62
N SER A 156 -5.58 1.12 5.47
CA SER A 156 -6.75 1.84 4.96
C SER A 156 -7.23 2.91 5.95
N SER A 157 -7.25 2.61 7.25
CA SER A 157 -7.62 3.56 8.29
C SER A 157 -6.60 4.70 8.37
N ALA A 158 -5.30 4.38 8.38
CA ALA A 158 -4.25 5.39 8.36
C ALA A 158 -4.33 6.34 7.14
N ARG A 159 -4.71 5.84 5.96
CA ARG A 159 -4.91 6.70 4.77
C ARG A 159 -6.08 7.67 4.92
N LYS A 160 -7.15 7.25 5.60
CA LYS A 160 -8.36 8.06 5.82
C LYS A 160 -8.20 9.10 6.93
N ARG A 161 -7.22 8.94 7.83
CA ARG A 161 -6.98 9.92 8.90
C ARG A 161 -6.63 11.30 8.31
N GLY A 162 -7.23 12.35 8.87
CA GLY A 162 -6.87 13.75 8.59
C GLY A 162 -5.71 14.28 9.44
N ASP A 163 -5.37 13.61 10.54
CA ASP A 163 -4.57 14.13 11.66
C ASP A 163 -3.03 14.05 11.50
N GLY A 164 -2.51 14.10 10.27
CA GLY A 164 -1.07 14.01 10.04
C GLY A 164 -0.58 14.59 8.72
N LYS A 165 0.57 15.27 8.75
CA LYS A 165 1.20 15.86 7.55
C LYS A 165 1.73 14.79 6.59
N THR A 166 2.22 13.67 7.11
CA THR A 166 2.76 12.57 6.29
C THR A 166 2.07 11.24 6.59
N MET A 167 2.01 10.35 5.60
CA MET A 167 1.44 9.00 5.76
C MET A 167 2.11 8.21 6.89
N CYS A 168 3.40 8.45 7.15
CA CYS A 168 4.12 7.79 8.25
C CYS A 168 3.62 8.25 9.62
N ASP A 169 3.26 9.54 9.78
CA ASP A 169 2.66 10.04 11.03
C ASP A 169 1.29 9.43 11.26
N LYS A 170 0.48 9.36 10.20
CA LYS A 170 -0.86 8.77 10.25
C LYS A 170 -0.81 7.28 10.58
N LEU A 171 0.14 6.55 10.00
CA LEU A 171 0.36 5.14 10.28
C LEU A 171 0.85 4.93 11.72
N ALA A 172 1.79 5.74 12.20
CA ALA A 172 2.28 5.66 13.57
C ALA A 172 1.15 5.93 14.58
N ASN A 173 0.31 6.95 14.35
CA ASN A 173 -0.86 7.24 15.19
C ASN A 173 -1.87 6.09 15.17
N GLU A 174 -2.19 5.54 14.01
CA GLU A 174 -3.12 4.42 13.91
C GLU A 174 -2.59 3.17 14.62
N LEU A 175 -1.28 2.91 14.56
CA LEU A 175 -0.66 1.78 15.27
C LEU A 175 -0.70 1.98 16.79
N ILE A 176 -0.44 3.19 17.28
CA ILE A 176 -0.55 3.51 18.71
C ILE A 176 -1.99 3.36 19.18
N ASP A 177 -2.95 3.93 18.46
CA ASP A 177 -4.38 3.84 18.80
C ASP A 177 -4.85 2.39 18.78
N ALA A 178 -4.49 1.62 17.73
CA ALA A 178 -4.86 0.21 17.63
C ALA A 178 -4.24 -0.64 18.75
N SER A 179 -3.03 -0.31 19.20
CA SER A 179 -2.40 -1.00 20.33
C SER A 179 -3.13 -0.76 21.66
N ASN A 180 -3.85 0.35 21.76
CA ASN A 180 -4.68 0.76 22.90
C ASN A 180 -6.17 0.43 22.70
N LEU A 181 -6.51 -0.48 21.77
CA LEU A 181 -7.89 -0.87 21.44
C LEU A 181 -8.77 0.30 20.98
N ARG A 182 -8.17 1.31 20.37
CA ARG A 182 -8.85 2.49 19.82
C ARG A 182 -8.53 2.65 18.34
N GLY A 183 -9.23 3.57 17.68
CA GLY A 183 -8.98 3.91 16.28
C GLY A 183 -9.89 3.19 15.28
N GLY A 184 -9.81 3.62 14.02
CA GLY A 184 -10.74 3.19 12.98
C GLY A 184 -10.56 1.73 12.58
N SER A 185 -9.34 1.20 12.67
CA SER A 185 -9.03 -0.20 12.38
C SER A 185 -9.65 -1.19 13.40
N VAL A 186 -9.61 -0.86 14.70
CA VAL A 186 -10.23 -1.68 15.76
C VAL A 186 -11.75 -1.62 15.65
N LYS A 187 -12.32 -0.42 15.49
CA LYS A 187 -13.77 -0.26 15.24
C LYS A 187 -14.24 -1.10 14.06
N LYS A 188 -13.45 -1.15 12.98
CA LYS A 188 -13.80 -1.97 11.81
C LYS A 188 -13.85 -3.46 12.13
N ARG A 189 -12.93 -3.98 12.96
CA ARG A 189 -12.96 -5.36 13.44
C ARG A 189 -14.22 -5.62 14.27
N GLU A 190 -14.52 -4.75 15.23
CA GLU A 190 -15.69 -4.88 16.09
C GLU A 190 -16.99 -4.87 15.27
N ASP A 191 -17.13 -3.94 14.33
CA ASP A 191 -18.28 -3.88 13.43
C ASP A 191 -18.42 -5.17 12.60
N THR A 192 -17.31 -5.74 12.13
CA THR A 192 -17.37 -7.02 11.39
C THR A 192 -17.76 -8.19 12.27
N HIS A 193 -17.36 -8.21 13.54
CA HIS A 193 -17.75 -9.26 14.50
C HIS A 193 -19.22 -9.13 14.87
N ARG A 194 -19.68 -7.92 15.21
CA ARG A 194 -21.09 -7.64 15.48
C ARG A 194 -21.98 -8.03 14.31
N MET A 195 -21.57 -7.70 13.08
CA MET A 195 -22.32 -8.06 11.88
C MET A 195 -22.32 -9.56 11.61
N ALA A 196 -21.22 -10.27 11.89
CA ALA A 196 -21.16 -11.72 11.78
C ALA A 196 -22.04 -12.42 12.82
N GLU A 197 -22.08 -11.91 14.06
CA GLU A 197 -22.94 -12.41 15.13
C GLU A 197 -24.42 -12.19 14.83
N ALA A 198 -24.80 -11.00 14.36
CA ALA A 198 -26.17 -10.69 13.96
C ALA A 198 -26.68 -11.61 12.84
N ASN A 199 -25.80 -12.04 11.93
CA ASN A 199 -26.13 -12.92 10.81
C ASN A 199 -25.78 -14.40 11.05
N LYS A 200 -25.55 -14.81 12.31
CA LYS A 200 -25.19 -16.19 12.67
C LYS A 200 -26.23 -17.21 12.21
N ALA A 201 -27.50 -16.82 12.12
CA ALA A 201 -28.59 -17.64 11.61
C ALA A 201 -28.41 -18.06 10.13
N PHE A 202 -27.59 -17.37 9.35
CA PHE A 202 -27.33 -17.69 7.94
C PHE A 202 -26.03 -18.47 7.73
N ALA A 203 -25.35 -18.90 8.81
CA ALA A 203 -24.08 -19.62 8.74
C ALA A 203 -24.18 -20.96 7.99
N HIS A 204 -25.38 -21.56 7.92
CA HIS A 204 -25.61 -22.78 7.16
C HIS A 204 -25.45 -22.58 5.66
N TYR A 205 -25.59 -21.37 5.12
CA TYR A 205 -25.33 -21.09 3.69
C TYR A 205 -23.84 -20.98 3.34
N ARG A 206 -22.94 -21.43 4.21
CA ARG A 206 -21.48 -21.40 3.98
C ARG A 206 -21.00 -22.41 2.93
N TRP A 207 -21.71 -23.52 2.73
CA TRP A 207 -21.39 -24.54 1.72
C TRP A 207 -21.77 -24.09 0.32
#